data_AF-A0A2V8MTP9-F1
#
_entry.id   AF-A0A2V8MTP9-F1
#
_cell.length_a   1.000
_cell.length_b   1.000
_cell.length_c   1.000
_cell.angle_alpha   90.00
_cell.angle_beta   90.00
_cell.angle_gamma   90.00
#
_symmetry.space_group_name_H-M   'P 1'
#
loop_
_entity.id
_entity.type
_entity.pdbx_description
1 polymer ?
#
loop_
_entity_poly.entity_id
_entity_poly.type
_entity_poly.pdbx_seq_one_letter_code
_entity_poly.pdbx_strand_id
1 'polypeptide(L)'
;MPPKNPNFSEAYNTFIKSMNITVDEWRDGIGFNIDALDKVTDPERDALVKILAERLQNNPDWREIESLGAIGTPAAKEAVRSALKRGSSATRLYAAKQLAEMNESENLENVIIETLRKTSLYEGLTQALDMAEQHPSPRIQETLIDLALNGNEDQRIHCAALALYLGGKAKEPFDWEHRPFFLRFGDEDRKVQIEAYKELCRRLGVAPKV
;
A
#
# COMPACT_ATOMS: atom_id res chain seq x y z
N MET A 1 3.51 -1.38 29.69
CA MET A 1 3.42 -2.87 29.63
C MET A 1 1.97 -3.26 29.85
N PRO A 2 1.31 -3.97 28.92
CA PRO A 2 0.01 -4.55 29.23
C PRO A 2 0.18 -5.59 30.36
N PRO A 3 -0.77 -5.69 31.30
CA PRO A 3 -0.64 -6.56 32.46
C PRO A 3 -0.64 -8.04 32.02
N LYS A 4 0.35 -8.81 32.49
CA LYS A 4 0.33 -10.28 32.41
C LYS A 4 -0.81 -10.78 33.28
N ASN A 5 -1.96 -11.06 32.66
CA ASN A 5 -3.03 -11.79 33.32
C ASN A 5 -2.67 -13.28 33.23
N PRO A 6 -2.49 -14.03 34.34
CA PRO A 6 -2.04 -15.43 34.32
C PRO A 6 -3.00 -16.42 33.63
N ASN A 7 -4.14 -15.95 33.09
CA ASN A 7 -5.14 -16.75 32.40
C ASN A 7 -5.07 -16.70 30.86
N PHE A 8 -4.11 -16.01 30.26
CA PHE A 8 -3.97 -15.98 28.80
C PHE A 8 -3.06 -17.09 28.27
N SER A 9 -3.46 -17.67 27.15
CA SER A 9 -2.76 -18.74 26.41
C SER A 9 -1.36 -18.30 25.97
N GLU A 10 -0.49 -19.28 25.72
CA GLU A 10 0.83 -19.04 25.14
C GLU A 10 0.74 -18.33 23.79
N ALA A 11 -0.27 -18.69 22.98
CA ALA A 11 -0.54 -18.07 21.69
C ALA A 11 -0.84 -16.57 21.83
N TYR A 12 -1.74 -16.20 22.75
CA TYR A 12 -2.06 -14.80 23.02
C TYR A 12 -0.82 -14.02 23.46
N ASN A 13 -0.04 -14.57 24.39
CA ASN A 13 1.17 -13.93 24.89
C ASN A 13 2.24 -13.79 23.79
N THR A 14 2.32 -14.76 22.86
CA THR A 14 3.23 -14.71 21.71
C THR A 14 2.85 -13.57 20.77
N PHE A 15 1.56 -13.44 20.44
CA PHE A 15 1.07 -12.33 19.62
C PHE A 15 1.34 -10.97 20.29
N ILE A 16 0.94 -10.80 21.56
CA ILE A 16 1.18 -9.54 22.30
C ILE A 16 2.66 -9.19 22.38
N LYS A 17 3.55 -10.18 22.55
CA LYS A 17 4.99 -9.95 22.53
C LYS A 17 5.45 -9.44 21.17
N SER A 18 4.94 -9.99 20.07
CA SER A 18 5.27 -9.54 18.71
C SER A 18 4.82 -8.11 18.40
N MET A 19 3.86 -7.56 19.15
CA MET A 19 3.45 -6.16 19.01
C MET A 19 4.47 -5.15 19.56
N ASN A 20 5.47 -5.61 20.32
CA ASN A 20 6.60 -4.78 20.77
C ASN A 20 7.75 -4.86 19.76
N ILE A 21 7.56 -4.19 18.63
CA ILE A 21 8.52 -4.13 17.52
C ILE A 21 9.67 -3.17 17.84
N THR A 22 10.90 -3.59 17.55
CA THR A 22 12.12 -2.76 17.62
C THR A 22 12.25 -1.87 16.38
N VAL A 23 13.10 -0.84 16.46
CA VAL A 23 13.33 0.07 15.32
C VAL A 23 13.85 -0.68 14.09
N ASP A 24 14.72 -1.67 14.29
CA ASP A 24 15.25 -2.49 13.19
C ASP A 24 14.14 -3.36 12.56
N GLU A 25 13.33 -4.06 13.37
CA GLU A 25 12.21 -4.85 12.87
C GLU A 25 11.16 -3.98 12.16
N TRP A 26 10.94 -2.75 12.64
CA TRP A 26 10.07 -1.79 11.96
C TRP A 26 10.63 -1.39 10.60
N ARG A 27 11.92 -1.06 10.53
CA ARG A 27 12.63 -0.67 9.30
C ARG A 27 12.66 -1.81 8.28
N ASP A 28 12.83 -3.04 8.74
CA ASP A 28 12.92 -4.22 7.90
C ASP A 28 11.53 -4.74 7.48
N GLY A 29 10.45 -4.03 7.86
CA GLY A 29 9.09 -4.35 7.45
C GLY A 29 8.53 -5.61 8.10
N ILE A 30 9.05 -6.02 9.25
CA ILE A 30 8.61 -7.25 9.95
C ILE A 30 7.23 -7.01 10.56
N GLY A 31 6.26 -7.87 10.23
CA GLY A 31 4.89 -7.84 10.76
C GLY A 31 4.74 -8.44 12.16
N PHE A 32 3.51 -8.44 12.69
CA PHE A 32 3.21 -9.19 13.92
C PHE A 32 3.21 -10.70 13.66
N ASN A 33 3.25 -11.50 14.72
CA ASN A 33 3.20 -12.96 14.60
C ASN A 33 1.76 -13.43 14.32
N ILE A 34 1.35 -13.35 13.06
CA ILE A 34 0.00 -13.72 12.61
C ILE A 34 -0.32 -15.19 12.91
N ASP A 35 0.64 -16.10 12.78
CA ASP A 35 0.45 -17.53 13.05
C ASP A 35 0.00 -17.83 14.48
N ALA A 36 0.32 -16.95 15.44
CA ALA A 36 -0.16 -17.07 16.81
C ALA A 36 -1.68 -16.89 16.92
N LEU A 37 -2.31 -16.14 16.01
CA LEU A 37 -3.74 -15.85 16.01
C LEU A 37 -4.61 -17.09 15.69
N ASP A 38 -4.04 -18.13 15.09
CA ASP A 38 -4.76 -19.38 14.81
C ASP A 38 -5.03 -20.18 16.09
N LYS A 39 -4.28 -19.91 17.15
CA LYS A 39 -4.29 -20.69 18.40
C LYS A 39 -4.88 -19.94 19.59
N VAL A 40 -5.29 -18.68 19.42
CA VAL A 40 -5.97 -17.93 20.48
C VAL A 40 -7.41 -18.37 20.63
N THR A 41 -7.92 -18.34 21.86
CA THR A 41 -9.33 -18.64 22.16
C THR A 41 -10.26 -17.51 21.72
N ASP A 42 -11.57 -17.75 21.62
CA ASP A 42 -12.53 -16.71 21.23
C ASP A 42 -12.54 -15.49 22.18
N PRO A 43 -12.53 -15.64 23.53
CA PRO A 43 -12.44 -14.50 24.43
C PRO A 43 -11.15 -13.68 24.27
N GLU A 44 -10.05 -14.37 23.96
CA GLU A 44 -8.75 -13.74 23.67
C GLU A 44 -8.77 -12.99 22.35
N ARG A 45 -9.40 -13.56 21.32
CA ARG A 45 -9.61 -12.93 20.02
C ARG A 45 -10.38 -11.63 20.19
N ASP A 46 -11.46 -11.62 20.96
CA ASP A 46 -12.23 -10.40 21.27
C ASP A 46 -11.38 -9.34 22.00
N ALA A 47 -10.51 -9.76 22.92
CA ALA A 47 -9.59 -8.85 23.60
C ALA A 47 -8.55 -8.26 22.62
N LEU A 48 -7.98 -9.07 21.74
CA LEU A 48 -7.03 -8.62 20.72
C LEU A 48 -7.66 -7.64 19.73
N VAL A 49 -8.90 -7.88 19.29
CA VAL A 49 -9.63 -6.95 18.42
C VAL A 49 -9.74 -5.57 19.05
N LYS A 50 -10.09 -5.50 20.34
CA LYS A 50 -10.18 -4.21 21.06
C LYS A 50 -8.84 -3.48 21.08
N ILE A 51 -7.77 -4.20 21.43
CA ILE A 51 -6.40 -3.63 21.50
C ILE A 51 -5.96 -3.12 20.12
N LEU A 52 -6.12 -3.93 19.07
CA LEU A 52 -5.69 -3.60 17.72
C LEU A 52 -6.53 -2.45 17.14
N ALA A 53 -7.84 -2.45 17.35
CA ALA A 53 -8.72 -1.38 16.88
C ALA A 53 -8.41 -0.04 17.57
N GLU A 54 -8.13 -0.05 18.88
CA GLU A 54 -7.72 1.15 19.61
C GLU A 54 -6.36 1.68 19.10
N ARG A 55 -5.39 0.80 18.89
CA ARG A 55 -4.08 1.17 18.32
C ARG A 55 -4.22 1.72 16.92
N LEU A 56 -5.01 1.09 16.06
CA LEU A 56 -5.26 1.55 14.70
C LEU A 56 -5.89 2.95 14.65
N GLN A 57 -6.67 3.34 15.66
CA GLN A 57 -7.23 4.70 15.76
C GLN A 57 -6.19 5.73 16.22
N ASN A 58 -5.28 5.35 17.13
CA ASN A 58 -4.35 6.26 17.77
C ASN A 58 -3.02 6.42 17.02
N ASN A 59 -2.50 5.32 16.46
CA ASN A 59 -1.26 5.29 15.70
C ASN A 59 -1.38 4.24 14.57
N PRO A 60 -2.03 4.60 13.45
CA PRO A 60 -2.33 3.66 12.37
C PRO A 60 -1.05 3.10 11.72
N ASP A 61 -0.92 1.78 11.69
CA ASP A 61 0.09 1.06 10.91
C ASP A 61 -0.56 -0.13 10.19
N TRP A 62 0.08 -0.61 9.13
CA TRP A 62 -0.44 -1.71 8.30
C TRP A 62 -0.53 -3.03 9.08
N ARG A 63 0.28 -3.21 10.13
CA ARG A 63 0.31 -4.42 10.95
C ARG A 63 -0.97 -4.62 11.76
N GLU A 64 -1.54 -3.55 12.31
CA GLU A 64 -2.85 -3.63 12.96
C GLU A 64 -3.94 -4.03 11.96
N ILE A 65 -3.90 -3.50 10.73
CA ILE A 65 -4.85 -3.85 9.67
C ILE A 65 -4.73 -5.33 9.29
N GLU A 66 -3.50 -5.80 9.05
CA GLU A 66 -3.21 -7.20 8.72
C GLU A 66 -3.70 -8.15 9.82
N SER A 67 -3.39 -7.82 11.08
CA SER A 67 -3.81 -8.64 12.22
C SER A 67 -5.32 -8.67 12.42
N LEU A 68 -6.01 -7.54 12.24
CA LEU A 68 -7.47 -7.49 12.26
C LEU A 68 -8.06 -8.32 11.11
N GLY A 69 -7.43 -8.28 9.94
CA GLY A 69 -7.80 -9.12 8.80
C GLY A 69 -7.69 -10.60 9.09
N ALA A 70 -6.55 -11.03 9.64
CA ALA A 70 -6.31 -12.42 10.05
C ALA A 70 -7.26 -12.88 11.16
N ILE A 71 -7.62 -12.00 12.10
CA ILE A 71 -8.61 -12.31 13.13
C ILE A 71 -10.00 -12.54 12.52
N GLY A 72 -10.39 -11.73 11.54
CA GLY A 72 -11.55 -11.97 10.68
C GLY A 72 -12.94 -11.91 11.33
N THR A 73 -13.05 -11.56 12.62
CA THR A 73 -14.36 -11.40 13.28
C THR A 73 -15.12 -10.20 12.70
N PRO A 74 -16.46 -10.15 12.84
CA PRO A 74 -17.24 -9.01 12.37
C PRO A 74 -16.75 -7.66 12.92
N ALA A 75 -16.33 -7.63 14.19
CA ALA A 75 -15.78 -6.43 14.82
C ALA A 75 -14.41 -6.04 14.23
N ALA A 76 -13.54 -7.02 13.95
CA ALA A 76 -12.24 -6.77 13.32
C ALA A 76 -12.40 -6.21 11.91
N LYS A 77 -13.30 -6.81 11.12
CA LYS A 77 -13.66 -6.33 9.78
C LYS A 77 -14.20 -4.91 9.81
N GLU A 78 -15.06 -4.58 10.77
CA GLU A 78 -15.58 -3.21 10.90
C GLU A 78 -14.48 -2.20 11.26
N ALA A 79 -13.49 -2.59 12.08
CA ALA A 79 -12.33 -1.74 12.34
C ALA A 79 -11.53 -1.45 11.05
N VAL A 80 -11.31 -2.45 10.20
CA VAL A 80 -10.65 -2.27 8.89
C VAL A 80 -11.49 -1.39 7.95
N ARG A 81 -12.83 -1.57 7.90
CA ARG A 81 -13.72 -0.69 7.11
C ARG A 81 -13.70 0.75 7.61
N SER A 82 -13.60 0.96 8.91
CA SER A 82 -13.45 2.30 9.49
C SER A 82 -12.15 2.97 9.04
N ALA A 83 -11.04 2.21 9.04
CA ALA A 83 -9.74 2.67 8.55
C ALA A 83 -9.78 3.03 7.05
N LEU A 84 -10.50 2.25 6.23
CA LEU A 84 -10.72 2.59 4.81
C LEU A 84 -11.48 3.92 4.61
N LYS A 85 -12.37 4.28 5.53
CA LYS A 85 -13.19 5.50 5.44
C LYS A 85 -12.49 6.74 5.99
N ARG A 86 -11.71 6.59 7.07
CA ARG A 86 -11.21 7.73 7.87
C ARG A 86 -9.68 7.84 7.95
N GLY A 87 -8.95 6.82 7.49
CA GLY A 87 -7.50 6.79 7.54
C GLY A 87 -6.83 7.77 6.58
N SER A 88 -5.52 7.93 6.73
CA SER A 88 -4.66 8.58 5.73
C SER A 88 -4.71 7.81 4.40
N SER A 89 -4.18 8.39 3.31
CA SER A 89 -4.14 7.72 2.02
C SER A 89 -3.44 6.34 2.10
N ALA A 90 -2.31 6.26 2.82
CA ALA A 90 -1.61 4.99 3.06
C ALA A 90 -2.45 4.02 3.90
N THR A 91 -3.06 4.46 5.01
CA THR A 91 -3.92 3.61 5.84
C THR A 91 -5.12 3.08 5.06
N ARG A 92 -5.76 3.93 4.25
CA ARG A 92 -6.89 3.54 3.39
C ARG A 92 -6.48 2.50 2.37
N LEU A 93 -5.28 2.63 1.79
CA LEU A 93 -4.75 1.70 0.82
C LEU A 93 -4.53 0.30 1.43
N TYR A 94 -3.89 0.22 2.60
CA TYR A 94 -3.72 -1.05 3.31
C TYR A 94 -5.06 -1.66 3.73
N ALA A 95 -6.00 -0.85 4.21
CA ALA A 95 -7.34 -1.32 4.56
C ALA A 95 -8.10 -1.87 3.33
N ALA A 96 -7.99 -1.21 2.18
CA ALA A 96 -8.59 -1.68 0.93
C ALA A 96 -8.00 -3.01 0.47
N LYS A 97 -6.67 -3.17 0.57
CA LYS A 97 -5.97 -4.42 0.25
C LYS A 97 -6.47 -5.54 1.15
N GLN A 98 -6.47 -5.32 2.47
CA GLN A 98 -6.90 -6.32 3.43
C GLN A 98 -8.37 -6.74 3.23
N LEU A 99 -9.25 -5.79 2.95
CA LEU A 99 -10.65 -6.09 2.63
C LEU A 99 -10.76 -6.90 1.33
N ALA A 100 -9.91 -6.66 0.34
CA ALA A 100 -9.89 -7.45 -0.89
C ALA A 100 -9.45 -8.90 -0.64
N GLU A 101 -8.40 -9.10 0.15
CA GLU A 101 -7.92 -10.42 0.57
C GLU A 101 -8.99 -11.19 1.39
N MET A 102 -9.81 -10.48 2.15
CA MET A 102 -10.96 -11.05 2.86
C MET A 102 -12.20 -11.27 1.98
N ASN A 103 -12.12 -11.04 0.66
CA ASN A 103 -13.23 -11.10 -0.30
C ASN A 103 -14.39 -10.14 0.04
N GLU A 104 -14.08 -8.98 0.61
CA GLU A 104 -15.05 -7.92 0.95
C GLU A 104 -14.92 -6.66 0.09
N SER A 105 -13.97 -6.63 -0.86
CA SER A 105 -13.69 -5.41 -1.62
C SER A 105 -14.47 -5.35 -2.92
N GLU A 106 -15.14 -4.21 -3.13
CA GLU A 106 -15.62 -3.79 -4.45
C GLU A 106 -14.72 -2.70 -5.07
N ASN A 107 -13.59 -2.29 -4.45
CA ASN A 107 -12.96 -1.05 -4.90
C ASN A 107 -11.46 -0.81 -4.65
N LEU A 108 -10.64 -1.86 -4.51
CA LEU A 108 -9.18 -1.69 -4.34
C LEU A 108 -8.57 -0.83 -5.47
N GLU A 109 -8.96 -1.06 -6.73
CA GLU A 109 -8.45 -0.32 -7.89
C GLU A 109 -8.68 1.19 -7.76
N ASN A 110 -9.88 1.66 -7.39
CA ASN A 110 -10.09 3.11 -7.26
C ASN A 110 -9.31 3.69 -6.07
N VAL A 111 -9.11 2.93 -4.99
CA VAL A 111 -8.29 3.40 -3.86
C VAL A 111 -6.83 3.57 -4.29
N ILE A 112 -6.28 2.63 -5.08
CA ILE A 112 -4.94 2.76 -5.67
C ILE A 112 -4.86 4.04 -6.53
N ILE A 113 -5.80 4.22 -7.46
CA ILE A 113 -5.84 5.37 -8.38
C ILE A 113 -5.97 6.70 -7.61
N GLU A 114 -6.86 6.76 -6.60
CA GLU A 114 -7.03 7.95 -5.77
C GLU A 114 -5.76 8.30 -5.01
N THR A 115 -5.10 7.29 -4.42
CA THR A 115 -3.85 7.50 -3.68
C THR A 115 -2.76 7.98 -4.62
N LEU A 116 -2.52 7.29 -5.75
CA LEU A 116 -1.54 7.70 -6.77
C LEU A 116 -1.69 9.17 -7.17
N ARG A 117 -2.92 9.66 -7.32
CA ARG A 117 -3.21 11.04 -7.71
C ARG A 117 -3.02 12.07 -6.59
N LYS A 118 -3.22 11.68 -5.34
CA LYS A 118 -3.27 12.60 -4.19
C LYS A 118 -1.97 12.68 -3.39
N THR A 119 -1.07 11.71 -3.53
CA THR A 119 0.10 11.59 -2.64
C THR A 119 1.43 11.96 -3.33
N SER A 120 2.36 12.45 -2.51
CA SER A 120 3.79 12.61 -2.80
C SER A 120 4.61 11.45 -2.20
N LEU A 121 5.93 11.39 -2.43
CA LEU A 121 6.81 10.32 -1.93
C LEU A 121 6.69 10.09 -0.42
N TYR A 122 6.57 11.17 0.36
CA TYR A 122 6.50 11.10 1.83
C TYR A 122 5.06 10.94 2.36
N GLU A 123 4.06 10.86 1.49
CA GLU A 123 2.64 10.88 1.88
C GLU A 123 1.85 9.67 1.37
N GLY A 124 2.54 8.62 0.90
CA GLY A 124 1.92 7.35 0.50
C GLY A 124 2.12 6.95 -0.96
N LEU A 125 2.88 7.73 -1.75
CA LEU A 125 3.10 7.41 -3.16
C LEU A 125 3.85 6.08 -3.33
N THR A 126 4.86 5.80 -2.51
CA THR A 126 5.58 4.51 -2.55
C THR A 126 4.62 3.34 -2.38
N GLN A 127 3.76 3.38 -1.36
CA GLN A 127 2.77 2.32 -1.12
C GLN A 127 1.77 2.21 -2.27
N ALA A 128 1.38 3.34 -2.88
CA ALA A 128 0.49 3.34 -4.04
C ALA A 128 1.12 2.69 -5.28
N LEU A 129 2.41 2.90 -5.50
CA LEU A 129 3.17 2.28 -6.58
C LEU A 129 3.33 0.77 -6.35
N ASP A 130 3.70 0.36 -5.15
CA ASP A 130 3.80 -1.07 -4.78
C ASP A 130 2.45 -1.78 -4.99
N MET A 131 1.34 -1.13 -4.60
CA MET A 131 0.01 -1.68 -4.77
C MET A 131 -0.42 -1.72 -6.25
N ALA A 132 -0.05 -0.71 -7.04
CA ALA A 132 -0.29 -0.68 -8.47
C ALA A 132 0.50 -1.78 -9.22
N GLU A 133 1.70 -2.10 -8.74
CA GLU A 133 2.50 -3.21 -9.25
C GLU A 133 1.87 -4.57 -8.94
N GLN A 134 1.40 -4.77 -7.70
CA GLN A 134 0.79 -6.03 -7.25
C GLN A 134 -0.60 -6.26 -7.85
N HIS A 135 -1.31 -5.19 -8.20
CA HIS A 135 -2.67 -5.22 -8.73
C HIS A 135 -2.78 -4.47 -10.05
N PRO A 136 -2.05 -4.86 -11.11
CA PRO A 136 -2.03 -4.13 -12.36
C PRO A 136 -3.39 -4.24 -13.06
N SER A 137 -3.84 -3.13 -13.63
CA SER A 137 -5.05 -3.08 -14.45
C SER A 137 -4.91 -2.06 -15.58
N PRO A 138 -5.75 -2.13 -16.63
CA PRO A 138 -5.76 -1.11 -17.67
C PRO A 138 -5.97 0.31 -17.12
N ARG A 139 -6.85 0.49 -16.13
CA ARG A 139 -7.13 1.82 -15.54
C ARG A 139 -5.97 2.35 -14.69
N ILE A 140 -5.26 1.46 -14.00
CA ILE A 140 -4.02 1.80 -13.29
C ILE A 140 -2.94 2.18 -14.28
N GLN A 141 -2.73 1.40 -15.34
CA GLN A 141 -1.77 1.70 -16.41
C GLN A 141 -2.06 3.08 -17.05
N GLU A 142 -3.32 3.35 -17.39
CA GLU A 142 -3.74 4.65 -17.91
C GLU A 142 -3.47 5.80 -16.92
N THR A 143 -3.71 5.56 -15.63
CA THR A 143 -3.44 6.55 -14.57
C THR A 143 -1.94 6.81 -14.42
N LEU A 144 -1.09 5.78 -14.45
CA LEU A 144 0.36 5.93 -14.39
C LEU A 144 0.89 6.71 -15.59
N ILE A 145 0.38 6.44 -16.80
CA ILE A 145 0.75 7.17 -18.02
C ILE A 145 0.30 8.64 -17.91
N ASP A 146 -0.89 8.92 -17.41
CA ASP A 146 -1.38 10.28 -17.18
C ASP A 146 -0.51 11.03 -16.16
N LEU A 147 -0.21 10.40 -15.01
CA LEU A 147 0.63 10.99 -13.97
C LEU A 147 2.09 11.15 -14.38
N ALA A 148 2.60 10.32 -15.30
CA ALA A 148 3.93 10.50 -15.88
C ALA A 148 4.08 11.89 -16.52
N LEU A 149 3.01 12.45 -17.07
CA LEU A 149 3.02 13.79 -17.65
C LEU A 149 2.45 14.86 -16.70
N ASN A 150 1.32 14.59 -16.06
CA ASN A 150 0.51 15.59 -15.36
C ASN A 150 0.69 15.55 -13.84
N GLY A 151 1.46 14.60 -13.33
CA GLY A 151 1.76 14.48 -11.91
C GLY A 151 2.73 15.56 -11.41
N ASN A 152 2.88 15.62 -10.09
CA ASN A 152 3.92 16.37 -9.41
C ASN A 152 5.33 15.77 -9.69
N GLU A 153 6.37 16.44 -9.24
CA GLU A 153 7.77 16.04 -9.47
C GLU A 153 8.05 14.59 -9.06
N ASP A 154 7.61 14.21 -7.87
CA ASP A 154 7.69 12.84 -7.35
C ASP A 154 6.95 11.85 -8.29
N GLN A 155 5.72 12.15 -8.66
CA GLN A 155 4.88 11.25 -9.43
C GLN A 155 5.43 10.99 -10.84
N ARG A 156 5.93 12.00 -11.55
CA ARG A 156 6.21 11.88 -12.98
C ARG A 156 7.24 10.80 -13.30
N ILE A 157 8.38 10.82 -12.62
CA ILE A 157 9.46 9.83 -12.81
C ILE A 157 8.96 8.45 -12.40
N HIS A 158 8.35 8.35 -11.21
CA HIS A 158 7.95 7.08 -10.63
C HIS A 158 6.82 6.39 -11.40
N CYS A 159 5.83 7.15 -11.86
CA CYS A 159 4.74 6.62 -12.68
C CYS A 159 5.21 6.24 -14.09
N ALA A 160 6.14 6.99 -14.70
CA ALA A 160 6.72 6.63 -16.00
C ALA A 160 7.49 5.31 -15.94
N ALA A 161 8.29 5.12 -14.89
CA ALA A 161 9.06 3.89 -14.68
C ALA A 161 8.14 2.68 -14.49
N LEU A 162 7.14 2.79 -13.59
CA LEU A 162 6.21 1.71 -13.34
C LEU A 162 5.35 1.40 -14.58
N ALA A 163 4.86 2.41 -15.30
CA ALA A 163 4.11 2.21 -16.54
C ALA A 163 4.93 1.47 -17.61
N LEU A 164 6.23 1.77 -17.73
CA LEU A 164 7.12 1.09 -18.68
C LEU A 164 7.31 -0.39 -18.31
N TYR A 165 7.50 -0.67 -17.02
CA TYR A 165 7.63 -2.04 -16.49
C TYR A 165 6.34 -2.85 -16.68
N LEU A 166 5.19 -2.33 -16.25
CA LEU A 166 3.89 -3.01 -16.40
C LEU A 166 3.50 -3.22 -17.88
N GLY A 167 4.01 -2.39 -18.79
CA GLY A 167 3.90 -2.57 -20.24
C GLY A 167 4.86 -3.61 -20.84
N GLY A 168 5.66 -4.29 -20.02
CA GLY A 168 6.64 -5.30 -20.44
C GLY A 168 7.83 -4.71 -21.23
N LYS A 169 8.15 -3.43 -21.01
CA LYS A 169 9.23 -2.71 -21.71
C LYS A 169 10.45 -2.43 -20.83
N ALA A 170 10.42 -2.88 -19.58
CA ALA A 170 11.53 -2.88 -18.63
C ALA A 170 11.57 -4.23 -17.91
N LYS A 171 12.73 -4.65 -17.38
CA LYS A 171 12.86 -5.95 -16.68
C LYS A 171 12.35 -5.91 -15.24
N GLU A 172 12.42 -4.74 -14.62
CA GLU A 172 12.02 -4.49 -13.24
C GLU A 172 11.47 -3.06 -13.10
N PRO A 173 10.71 -2.76 -12.03
CA PRO A 173 10.41 -1.38 -11.67
C PRO A 173 11.71 -0.59 -11.52
N PHE A 174 11.77 0.62 -12.09
CA PHE A 174 12.96 1.49 -12.00
C PHE A 174 14.25 0.92 -12.63
N ASP A 175 14.11 0.07 -13.65
CA ASP A 175 15.23 -0.50 -14.41
C ASP A 175 16.31 0.54 -14.76
N TRP A 176 17.51 0.32 -14.24
CA TRP A 176 18.64 1.24 -14.38
C TRP A 176 19.06 1.46 -15.84
N GLU A 177 18.81 0.50 -16.73
CA GLU A 177 19.06 0.63 -18.18
C GLU A 177 18.20 1.76 -18.79
N HIS A 178 17.08 2.08 -18.16
CA HIS A 178 16.15 3.13 -18.59
C HIS A 178 16.25 4.42 -17.77
N ARG A 179 17.15 4.52 -16.80
CA ARG A 179 17.29 5.72 -15.97
C ARG A 179 17.44 7.03 -16.76
N PRO A 180 18.29 7.13 -17.81
CA PRO A 180 18.38 8.37 -18.59
C PRO A 180 17.05 8.77 -19.24
N PHE A 181 16.20 7.80 -19.59
CA PHE A 181 14.87 8.07 -20.10
C PHE A 181 13.93 8.54 -19.00
N PHE A 182 13.93 7.91 -17.82
CA PHE A 182 13.09 8.31 -16.69
C PHE A 182 13.40 9.70 -16.15
N LEU A 183 14.68 10.10 -16.12
CA LEU A 183 15.08 11.41 -15.61
C LEU A 183 14.51 12.58 -16.43
N ARG A 184 14.16 12.36 -17.72
CA ARG A 184 13.53 13.39 -18.55
C ARG A 184 12.13 13.78 -18.09
N PHE A 185 11.47 12.94 -17.28
CA PHE A 185 10.17 13.25 -16.67
C PHE A 185 10.31 14.18 -15.46
N GLY A 186 11.50 14.25 -14.85
CA GLY A 186 11.84 15.18 -13.77
C GLY A 186 12.46 16.50 -14.25
N ASP A 187 12.67 16.67 -15.55
CA ASP A 187 13.28 17.88 -16.11
C ASP A 187 12.44 19.12 -15.82
N GLU A 188 13.06 20.29 -15.63
CA GLU A 188 12.35 21.55 -15.43
C GLU A 188 11.67 22.06 -16.71
N ASP A 189 12.20 21.70 -17.89
CA ASP A 189 11.62 22.07 -19.17
C ASP A 189 10.44 21.17 -19.54
N ARG A 190 9.24 21.77 -19.56
CA ARG A 190 8.00 21.10 -19.96
C ARG A 190 8.07 20.49 -21.36
N LYS A 191 8.87 21.03 -22.29
CA LYS A 191 9.05 20.44 -23.63
C LYS A 191 9.77 19.10 -23.54
N VAL A 192 10.79 18.98 -22.68
CA VAL A 192 11.51 17.73 -22.44
C VAL A 192 10.56 16.67 -21.87
N GLN A 193 9.74 17.06 -20.89
CA GLN A 193 8.71 16.19 -20.30
C GLN A 193 7.69 15.69 -21.35
N ILE A 194 7.18 16.58 -22.21
CA ILE A 194 6.22 16.23 -23.27
C ILE A 194 6.84 15.26 -24.27
N GLU A 195 8.09 15.48 -24.69
CA GLU A 195 8.76 14.57 -25.62
C GLU A 195 9.07 13.21 -24.97
N ALA A 196 9.42 13.18 -23.67
CA ALA A 196 9.57 11.94 -22.92
C ALA A 196 8.24 11.17 -22.83
N TYR A 197 7.13 11.87 -22.57
CA TYR A 197 5.80 11.28 -22.57
C TYR A 197 5.40 10.70 -23.93
N LYS A 198 5.60 11.43 -25.04
CA LYS A 198 5.33 10.91 -26.39
C LYS A 198 6.15 9.64 -26.68
N GLU A 199 7.40 9.61 -26.22
CA GLU A 199 8.24 8.43 -26.34
C GLU A 199 7.75 7.27 -25.47
N LEU A 200 7.30 7.50 -24.24
CA LEU A 200 6.65 6.50 -23.39
C LEU A 200 5.44 5.89 -24.10
N CYS A 201 4.54 6.72 -24.62
CA CYS A 201 3.36 6.28 -25.36
C CYS A 201 3.75 5.42 -26.56
N ARG A 202 4.76 5.82 -27.33
CA ARG A 202 5.28 5.06 -28.49
C ARG A 202 5.82 3.68 -28.07
N ARG A 203 6.62 3.62 -26.99
CA ARG A 203 7.17 2.37 -26.45
C ARG A 203 6.07 1.41 -25.98
N LEU A 204 4.99 1.96 -25.42
CA LEU A 204 3.84 1.21 -24.92
C LEU A 204 2.78 0.91 -25.99
N GLY A 205 2.91 1.47 -27.20
CA GLY A 205 1.94 1.28 -28.28
C GLY A 205 0.59 1.97 -28.04
N VAL A 206 0.56 3.05 -27.24
CA VAL A 206 -0.64 3.83 -26.95
C VAL A 206 -0.60 5.20 -27.63
N ALA A 207 -1.76 5.77 -27.94
CA ALA A 207 -1.84 7.10 -28.53
C ALA A 207 -1.58 8.18 -27.46
N PRO A 208 -0.68 9.15 -27.72
CA PRO A 208 -0.45 10.26 -26.79
C PRO A 208 -1.66 11.19 -26.73
N LYS A 209 -1.99 11.72 -25.55
CA LYS A 209 -3.13 12.62 -25.30
C LYS A 209 -2.74 14.10 -25.14
N VAL A 210 -1.59 14.50 -25.69
CA VAL A 210 -1.00 15.86 -25.56
C VAL A 210 -1.31 16.77 -26.73
#